data_AF-A0A117NZ52-F1
#
_entry.id   AF-A0A117NZ52-F1
#
_cell.length_a   1.000
_cell.length_b   1.000
_cell.length_c   1.000
_cell.angle_alpha   90.00
_cell.angle_beta   90.00
_cell.angle_gamma   90.00
#
_symmetry.space_group_name_H-M   'P 1'
#
loop_
_entity.id
_entity.type
_entity.pdbx_description
1 polymer ?
#
loop_
_entity_poly.entity_id
_entity_poly.type
_entity_poly.pdbx_seq_one_letter_code
_entity_poly.pdbx_strand_id
1 'polypeptide(L)'
;MAERQEQKAPDAVLTRIGQVVMLHHAGDREEARRRLLELWTELGADGDPLHRCTLAHYLADTQDDPSDELAWDLRALTEAEGVWSVGGSEGSEGPGSAESVEGALAVRALYPSLHVNLAADYVKLGRAEAARVHLRRARGAAGALGDDSYGDGVRAQIRRLEICLGEGP
;
A
#
# COMPACT_ATOMS: atom_id res chain seq x y z
N MET A 1 1.87 -27.11 16.81
CA MET A 1 2.81 -27.33 15.67
C MET A 1 2.34 -26.67 14.36
N ALA A 2 1.05 -26.30 14.21
CA ALA A 2 0.55 -25.60 13.02
C ALA A 2 0.98 -24.11 12.96
N GLU A 3 1.04 -23.43 14.11
CA GLU A 3 1.34 -21.99 14.21
C GLU A 3 2.72 -21.58 13.67
N ARG A 4 3.70 -22.50 13.62
CA ARG A 4 5.07 -22.20 13.17
C ARG A 4 5.26 -22.30 11.64
N GLN A 5 4.35 -22.97 10.94
CA GLN A 5 4.39 -23.09 9.47
C GLN A 5 3.68 -21.91 8.81
N GLU A 6 2.56 -21.46 9.39
CA GLU A 6 1.85 -20.25 8.99
C GLU A 6 2.64 -18.97 9.23
N GLN A 7 3.63 -18.92 10.14
CA GLN A 7 4.51 -17.74 10.31
C GLN A 7 5.68 -17.68 9.31
N LYS A 8 6.14 -18.84 8.83
CA LYS A 8 7.29 -18.91 7.90
C LYS A 8 6.90 -18.54 6.47
N ALA A 9 5.64 -18.77 6.10
CA ALA A 9 5.06 -18.40 4.83
C ALA A 9 4.86 -16.87 4.62
N PRO A 10 4.30 -16.09 5.56
CA PRO A 10 4.05 -14.65 5.42
C PRO A 10 5.35 -13.86 5.32
N ASP A 11 6.32 -14.16 6.18
CA ASP A 11 7.68 -13.60 6.08
C ASP A 11 8.34 -13.95 4.74
N ALA A 12 8.06 -15.14 4.19
CA ALA A 12 8.55 -15.53 2.87
C ALA A 12 7.87 -14.74 1.74
N VAL A 13 6.59 -14.37 1.86
CA VAL A 13 5.89 -13.53 0.88
C VAL A 13 6.48 -12.12 0.86
N LEU A 14 6.60 -11.45 2.02
CA LEU A 14 7.23 -10.12 2.09
C LEU A 14 8.68 -10.12 1.60
N THR A 15 9.43 -11.17 1.92
CA THR A 15 10.80 -11.33 1.41
C THR A 15 10.82 -11.45 -0.11
N ARG A 16 9.93 -12.25 -0.70
CA ARG A 16 9.82 -12.40 -2.16
C ARG A 16 9.40 -11.09 -2.82
N ILE A 17 8.48 -10.34 -2.23
CA ILE A 17 8.11 -8.99 -2.69
C ILE A 17 9.36 -8.09 -2.69
N GLY A 18 10.10 -8.02 -1.57
CA GLY A 18 11.31 -7.20 -1.47
C GLY A 18 12.37 -7.55 -2.51
N GLN A 19 12.56 -8.84 -2.83
CA GLN A 19 13.46 -9.28 -3.89
C GLN A 19 13.06 -8.77 -5.27
N VAL A 20 11.76 -8.79 -5.58
CA VAL A 20 11.24 -8.30 -6.86
C VAL A 20 11.28 -6.78 -6.94
N VAL A 21 11.08 -6.08 -5.82
CA VAL A 21 11.22 -4.61 -5.75
C VAL A 21 12.67 -4.17 -6.00
N MET A 22 13.64 -4.89 -5.43
CA MET A 22 15.05 -4.64 -5.75
C MET A 22 15.36 -4.84 -7.25
N LEU A 23 14.74 -5.85 -7.88
CA LEU A 23 14.85 -6.08 -9.32
C LEU A 23 14.21 -4.94 -10.14
N HIS A 24 13.02 -4.47 -9.74
CA HIS A 24 12.37 -3.30 -10.34
C HIS A 24 13.31 -2.09 -10.28
N HIS A 25 13.87 -1.79 -9.11
CA HIS A 25 14.81 -0.69 -8.94
C HIS A 25 16.11 -0.86 -9.73
N ALA A 26 16.49 -2.09 -10.09
CA ALA A 26 17.61 -2.37 -10.99
C ALA A 26 17.29 -2.13 -12.48
N GLY A 27 16.03 -1.81 -12.81
CA GLY A 27 15.58 -1.39 -14.14
C GLY A 27 14.79 -2.45 -14.92
N ASP A 28 14.64 -3.66 -14.38
CA ASP A 28 13.94 -4.75 -15.07
C ASP A 28 12.44 -4.78 -14.70
N ARG A 29 11.72 -3.75 -15.16
CA ARG A 29 10.31 -3.50 -14.82
C ARG A 29 9.37 -4.60 -15.31
N GLU A 30 9.57 -5.09 -16.54
CA GLU A 30 8.69 -6.11 -17.13
C GLU A 30 8.79 -7.43 -16.35
N GLU A 31 10.01 -7.85 -16.02
CA GLU A 31 10.25 -9.04 -15.21
C GLU A 31 9.71 -8.86 -13.78
N ALA A 32 9.88 -7.66 -13.20
CA ALA A 32 9.30 -7.36 -11.91
C ALA A 32 7.76 -7.48 -11.93
N ARG A 33 7.11 -6.88 -12.93
CA ARG A 33 5.64 -7.00 -13.12
C ARG A 33 5.22 -8.46 -13.20
N ARG A 34 5.90 -9.27 -14.01
CA ARG A 34 5.60 -10.69 -14.19
C ARG A 34 5.66 -11.45 -12.86
N ARG A 35 6.75 -11.27 -12.09
CA ARG A 35 6.94 -11.96 -10.80
C ARG A 35 5.95 -11.51 -9.73
N LEU A 36 5.61 -10.22 -9.68
CA LEU A 36 4.59 -9.72 -8.76
C LEU A 36 3.19 -10.26 -9.12
N LEU A 37 2.86 -10.38 -10.42
CA LEU A 37 1.59 -10.97 -10.86
C LEU A 37 1.49 -12.47 -10.52
N GLU A 38 2.60 -13.19 -10.63
CA GLU A 38 2.68 -14.59 -10.18
C GLU A 38 2.42 -14.70 -8.69
N LEU A 39 3.10 -13.87 -7.88
CA LEU A 39 2.86 -13.77 -6.44
C LEU A 39 1.41 -13.43 -6.10
N TRP A 40 0.79 -12.53 -6.87
CA TRP A 40 -0.59 -12.10 -6.64
C TRP A 40 -1.57 -13.25 -6.86
N THR A 41 -1.30 -14.05 -7.88
CA THR A 41 -2.08 -15.25 -8.20
C THR A 41 -1.88 -16.34 -7.14
N GLU A 42 -0.64 -16.55 -6.69
CA GLU A 42 -0.30 -17.51 -5.63
C GLU A 42 -0.95 -17.14 -4.28
N LEU A 43 -0.96 -15.86 -3.94
CA LEU A 43 -1.52 -15.36 -2.68
C LEU A 43 -3.05 -15.53 -2.63
N GLY A 44 -3.73 -15.40 -3.78
CA GLY A 44 -5.18 -15.60 -3.89
C GLY A 44 -6.00 -14.56 -3.11
N ALA A 45 -7.32 -14.62 -3.24
CA ALA A 45 -8.23 -13.66 -2.62
C ALA A 45 -8.25 -13.75 -1.08
N ASP A 46 -7.94 -14.91 -0.53
CA ASP A 46 -7.91 -15.17 0.93
C ASP A 46 -6.54 -14.88 1.57
N GLY A 47 -5.59 -14.34 0.80
CA GLY A 47 -4.27 -13.99 1.31
C GLY A 47 -4.34 -12.87 2.34
N ASP A 48 -3.32 -12.81 3.21
CA ASP A 48 -3.21 -11.77 4.22
C ASP A 48 -3.35 -10.36 3.61
N PRO A 49 -4.25 -9.50 4.12
CA PRO A 49 -4.52 -8.20 3.52
C PRO A 49 -3.32 -7.25 3.50
N LEU A 50 -2.40 -7.32 4.46
CA LEU A 50 -1.19 -6.49 4.45
C LEU A 50 -0.28 -6.92 3.29
N HIS A 51 -0.11 -8.23 3.06
CA HIS A 51 0.63 -8.73 1.90
C HIS A 51 -0.05 -8.36 0.58
N ARG A 52 -1.38 -8.52 0.49
CA ARG A 52 -2.14 -8.14 -0.71
C ARG A 52 -2.04 -6.64 -0.98
N CYS A 53 -2.19 -5.80 0.04
CA CYS A 53 -2.00 -4.36 -0.05
C CYS A 53 -0.60 -4.00 -0.56
N THR A 54 0.44 -4.54 0.08
CA THR A 54 1.84 -4.28 -0.28
C THR A 54 2.14 -4.72 -1.71
N LEU A 55 1.66 -5.90 -2.10
CA LEU A 55 1.87 -6.44 -3.43
C LEU A 55 1.15 -5.64 -4.52
N ALA A 56 -0.10 -5.23 -4.26
CA ALA A 56 -0.86 -4.39 -5.18
C ALA A 56 -0.20 -3.02 -5.37
N HIS A 57 0.34 -2.42 -4.30
CA HIS A 57 1.10 -1.17 -4.38
C HIS A 57 2.32 -1.31 -5.30
N TYR A 58 3.15 -2.34 -5.11
CA TYR A 58 4.31 -2.53 -5.99
C TYR A 58 3.93 -2.95 -7.42
N LEU A 59 2.77 -3.59 -7.62
CA LEU A 59 2.24 -3.84 -8.96
C LEU A 59 1.86 -2.54 -9.67
N ALA A 60 1.30 -1.56 -8.97
CA ALA A 60 0.99 -0.25 -9.53
C ALA A 60 2.26 0.40 -10.10
N ASP A 61 3.34 0.46 -9.30
CA ASP A 61 4.63 1.04 -9.68
C ASP A 61 5.29 0.39 -10.91
N THR A 62 4.83 -0.79 -11.32
CA THR A 62 5.35 -1.48 -12.51
C THR A 62 4.53 -1.22 -13.77
N GLN A 63 3.39 -0.55 -13.71
CA GLN A 63 2.55 -0.29 -14.88
C GLN A 63 3.08 0.88 -15.72
N ASP A 64 2.87 0.83 -17.03
CA ASP A 64 3.22 1.94 -17.93
C ASP A 64 2.01 2.82 -18.26
N ASP A 65 0.80 2.25 -18.23
CA ASP A 65 -0.44 3.00 -18.41
C ASP A 65 -0.94 3.56 -17.06
N PRO A 66 -1.16 4.88 -16.92
CA PRO A 66 -1.63 5.47 -15.68
C PRO A 66 -3.01 4.98 -15.20
N SER A 67 -3.83 4.42 -16.10
CA SER A 67 -5.12 3.82 -15.72
C SER A 67 -4.94 2.44 -15.10
N ASP A 68 -3.98 1.66 -15.57
CA ASP A 68 -3.62 0.37 -14.99
C ASP A 68 -2.93 0.55 -13.63
N GLU A 69 -2.05 1.55 -13.51
CA GLU A 69 -1.45 1.99 -12.24
C GLU A 69 -2.55 2.32 -11.22
N LEU A 70 -3.48 3.22 -11.59
CA LEU A 70 -4.62 3.60 -10.76
C LEU A 70 -5.47 2.39 -10.34
N ALA A 71 -5.71 1.45 -11.25
CA ALA A 71 -6.49 0.26 -10.95
C ALA A 71 -5.81 -0.62 -9.90
N TRP A 72 -4.48 -0.71 -9.90
CA TRP A 72 -3.72 -1.43 -8.88
C TRP A 72 -3.65 -0.68 -7.55
N ASP A 73 -3.47 0.64 -7.56
CA ASP A 73 -3.49 1.43 -6.32
C ASP A 73 -4.86 1.43 -5.64
N LEU A 74 -5.96 1.41 -6.40
CA LEU A 74 -7.30 1.26 -5.85
C LEU A 74 -7.49 -0.13 -5.20
N ARG A 75 -6.89 -1.18 -5.78
CA ARG A 75 -6.87 -2.51 -5.14
C ARG A 75 -6.08 -2.45 -3.84
N ALA A 76 -4.89 -1.85 -3.83
CA ALA A 76 -4.08 -1.72 -2.62
C ALA A 76 -4.85 -1.02 -1.49
N LEU A 77 -5.55 0.09 -1.79
CA LEU A 77 -6.42 0.77 -0.83
C LEU A 77 -7.56 -0.12 -0.34
N THR A 78 -8.21 -0.88 -1.23
CA THR A 78 -9.31 -1.79 -0.85
C THR A 78 -8.83 -2.87 0.13
N GLU A 79 -7.66 -3.46 -0.11
CA GLU A 79 -7.07 -4.46 0.79
C GLU A 79 -6.72 -3.85 2.16
N ALA A 80 -6.17 -2.62 2.17
CA ALA A 80 -5.89 -1.88 3.40
C ALA A 80 -7.16 -1.55 4.21
N GLU A 81 -8.24 -1.14 3.54
CA GLU A 81 -9.53 -0.85 4.19
C GLU A 81 -10.21 -2.13 4.72
N GLY A 82 -10.01 -3.27 4.07
CA GLY A 82 -10.51 -4.58 4.52
C GLY A 82 -10.02 -4.97 5.92
N VAL A 83 -8.78 -4.60 6.27
CA VAL A 83 -8.20 -4.84 7.62
C VAL A 83 -8.97 -4.09 8.70
N TRP A 84 -9.41 -2.88 8.41
CA TRP A 84 -10.18 -2.08 9.36
C TRP A 84 -11.57 -2.66 9.62
N SER A 85 -12.23 -3.20 8.59
CA SER A 85 -13.55 -3.83 8.74
C SER A 85 -13.51 -5.17 9.50
N VAL A 86 -12.43 -5.93 9.38
CA VAL A 86 -12.26 -7.20 10.12
C VAL A 86 -11.78 -6.95 11.56
N GLY A 87 -10.96 -5.91 11.78
CA GLY A 87 -10.51 -5.48 13.12
C GLY A 87 -11.53 -4.63 13.90
N GLY A 88 -12.57 -4.13 13.23
CA GLY A 88 -13.62 -3.25 13.76
C GLY A 88 -14.91 -3.96 14.17
N SER A 89 -14.89 -5.27 14.40
CA SER A 89 -15.98 -5.92 15.12
C SER A 89 -15.81 -5.56 16.61
N GLU A 90 -16.54 -4.53 17.06
CA GLU A 90 -16.59 -3.95 18.41
C GLU A 90 -17.10 -4.95 19.50
N GLY A 91 -16.64 -6.19 19.49
CA GLY A 91 -17.11 -7.22 20.41
C GLY A 91 -16.14 -8.34 20.75
N SER A 92 -14.88 -8.29 20.30
CA SER A 92 -13.87 -9.27 20.72
C SER A 92 -13.00 -8.70 21.84
N GLU A 93 -13.50 -8.71 23.07
CA GLU A 93 -12.73 -8.50 24.31
C GLU A 93 -11.77 -9.68 24.59
N GLY A 94 -10.97 -10.05 23.60
CA GLY A 94 -9.81 -10.93 23.75
C GLY A 94 -8.55 -10.14 23.44
N PRO A 95 -7.38 -10.47 24.02
CA PRO A 95 -6.14 -9.90 23.53
C PRO A 95 -6.02 -10.32 22.06
N GLY A 96 -6.23 -9.38 21.14
CA GLY A 96 -5.78 -9.57 19.76
C GLY A 96 -4.32 -9.99 19.82
N SER A 97 -3.93 -10.99 19.04
CA SER A 97 -2.52 -11.37 18.97
C SER A 97 -1.69 -10.14 18.69
N ALA A 98 -0.51 -10.03 19.29
CA ALA A 98 0.40 -8.91 19.08
C ALA A 98 0.66 -8.66 17.58
N GLU A 99 0.62 -9.73 16.79
CA GLU A 99 0.79 -9.73 15.33
C GLU A 99 -0.38 -9.06 14.58
N SER A 100 -1.63 -9.28 15.01
CA SER A 100 -2.79 -8.60 14.42
C SER A 100 -2.77 -7.10 14.73
N VAL A 101 -2.25 -6.72 15.91
CA VAL A 101 -2.07 -5.31 16.27
C VAL A 101 -0.94 -4.69 15.44
N GLU A 102 0.18 -5.39 15.26
CA GLU A 102 1.31 -4.94 14.44
C GLU A 102 0.91 -4.80 12.96
N GLY A 103 0.19 -5.77 12.39
CA GLY A 103 -0.34 -5.70 11.03
C GLY A 103 -1.30 -4.51 10.84
N ALA A 104 -2.22 -4.29 11.78
CA ALA A 104 -3.10 -3.13 11.74
C ALA A 104 -2.34 -1.79 11.83
N LEU A 105 -1.29 -1.71 12.64
CA LEU A 105 -0.42 -0.54 12.71
C LEU A 105 0.37 -0.32 11.40
N ALA A 106 0.89 -1.39 10.80
CA ALA A 106 1.58 -1.34 9.52
C ALA A 106 0.67 -0.82 8.39
N VAL A 107 -0.56 -1.33 8.32
CA VAL A 107 -1.57 -0.85 7.35
C VAL A 107 -1.89 0.62 7.57
N ARG A 108 -2.02 1.06 8.83
CA ARG A 108 -2.23 2.49 9.15
C ARG A 108 -1.07 3.36 8.72
N ALA A 109 0.17 2.88 8.80
CA ALA A 109 1.35 3.60 8.33
C ALA A 109 1.47 3.62 6.79
N LEU A 110 0.85 2.68 6.08
CA LEU A 110 0.74 2.67 4.62
C LEU A 110 -0.34 3.62 4.10
N TYR A 111 -1.40 3.85 4.87
CA TYR A 111 -2.58 4.62 4.45
C TYR A 111 -2.28 6.01 3.84
N PRO A 112 -1.36 6.83 4.38
CA PRO A 112 -0.98 8.09 3.75
C PRO A 112 -0.32 7.90 2.39
N SER A 113 0.54 6.89 2.24
CA SER A 113 1.23 6.57 0.98
C SER A 113 0.24 6.13 -0.10
N LEU A 114 -0.70 5.24 0.23
CA LEU A 114 -1.73 4.77 -0.69
C LEU A 114 -2.56 5.94 -1.27
N HIS A 115 -2.91 6.90 -0.43
CA HIS A 115 -3.63 8.10 -0.88
C HIS A 115 -2.77 9.07 -1.67
N VAL A 116 -1.47 9.17 -1.40
CA VAL A 116 -0.55 9.97 -2.21
C VAL A 116 -0.42 9.39 -3.62
N ASN A 117 -0.27 8.07 -3.76
CA ASN A 117 -0.14 7.45 -5.08
C ASN A 117 -1.42 7.61 -5.91
N LEU A 118 -2.59 7.36 -5.30
CA LEU A 118 -3.89 7.65 -5.94
C LEU A 118 -4.01 9.10 -6.39
N ALA A 119 -3.57 10.05 -5.56
CA ALA A 119 -3.58 11.46 -5.94
C ALA A 119 -2.64 11.74 -7.13
N ALA A 120 -1.45 11.15 -7.15
CA ALA A 120 -0.51 11.26 -8.27
C ALA A 120 -1.10 10.67 -9.56
N ASP A 121 -1.76 9.52 -9.50
CA ASP A 121 -2.39 8.89 -10.66
C ASP A 121 -3.54 9.69 -11.21
N TYR A 122 -4.39 10.23 -10.33
CA TYR A 122 -5.45 11.13 -10.76
C TYR A 122 -4.89 12.41 -11.40
N VAL A 123 -3.73 12.92 -10.95
CA VAL A 123 -3.03 14.02 -11.63
C VAL A 123 -2.58 13.60 -13.03
N LYS A 124 -1.92 12.44 -13.18
CA LYS A 124 -1.48 11.91 -14.48
C LYS A 124 -2.64 11.75 -15.47
N LEU A 125 -3.82 11.38 -14.96
CA LEU A 125 -5.06 11.21 -15.73
C LEU A 125 -5.86 12.51 -15.95
N GLY A 126 -5.36 13.68 -15.48
CA GLY A 126 -6.04 14.96 -15.61
C GLY A 126 -7.30 15.13 -14.75
N ARG A 127 -7.50 14.27 -13.74
CA ARG A 127 -8.67 14.24 -12.84
C ARG A 127 -8.37 14.97 -11.53
N ALA A 128 -8.11 16.28 -11.62
CA ALA A 128 -7.63 17.09 -10.49
C ALA A 128 -8.54 17.06 -9.25
N GLU A 129 -9.87 17.04 -9.40
CA GLU A 129 -10.78 16.98 -8.24
C GLU A 129 -10.64 15.68 -7.44
N ALA A 130 -10.53 14.54 -8.14
CA ALA A 130 -10.28 13.25 -7.49
C ALA A 130 -8.91 13.26 -6.79
N ALA A 131 -7.89 13.82 -7.44
CA ALA A 131 -6.56 13.96 -6.84
C ALA A 131 -6.60 14.76 -5.53
N ARG A 132 -7.33 15.89 -5.48
CA ARG A 132 -7.49 16.70 -4.26
C ARG A 132 -8.16 15.95 -3.12
N VAL A 133 -9.16 15.12 -3.42
CA VAL A 133 -9.82 14.26 -2.41
C VAL A 133 -8.79 13.35 -1.74
N HIS A 134 -7.98 12.65 -2.55
CA HIS A 134 -6.98 11.73 -2.02
C HIS A 134 -5.82 12.46 -1.31
N LEU A 135 -5.38 13.60 -1.84
CA LEU A 135 -4.38 14.43 -1.17
C LEU A 135 -4.84 14.89 0.22
N ARG A 136 -6.09 15.31 0.38
CA ARG A 136 -6.64 15.67 1.71
C ARG A 136 -6.67 14.49 2.67
N ARG A 137 -6.99 13.28 2.19
CA ARG A 137 -6.95 12.07 3.02
C ARG A 137 -5.53 11.70 3.42
N ALA A 138 -4.57 11.79 2.50
CA ALA A 138 -3.15 11.58 2.80
C ALA A 138 -2.65 12.55 3.87
N ARG A 139 -2.97 13.84 3.73
CA ARG A 139 -2.65 14.89 4.74
C ARG A 139 -3.24 14.55 6.10
N GLY A 140 -4.52 14.20 6.16
CA GLY A 140 -5.21 13.85 7.41
C GLY A 140 -4.62 12.61 8.10
N ALA A 141 -4.09 11.67 7.33
CA ALA A 141 -3.47 10.46 7.86
C ALA A 141 -1.97 10.57 8.13
N ALA A 142 -1.30 11.66 7.70
CA ALA A 142 0.15 11.81 7.80
C ALA A 142 0.68 11.79 9.25
N GLY A 143 -0.18 12.03 10.25
CA GLY A 143 0.16 11.88 11.67
C GLY A 143 0.41 10.43 12.12
N ALA A 144 0.05 9.43 11.31
CA ALA A 144 0.35 8.03 11.57
C ALA A 144 1.75 7.61 11.08
N LEU A 145 2.45 8.48 10.34
CA LEU A 145 3.80 8.21 9.84
C LEU A 145 4.82 8.36 10.97
N GLY A 146 5.81 7.48 10.99
CA GLY A 146 6.99 7.61 11.85
C GLY A 146 7.85 8.81 11.48
N ASP A 147 8.73 9.19 12.41
CA ASP A 147 9.78 10.20 12.19
C ASP A 147 11.04 9.51 11.62
N ASP A 148 10.87 8.86 10.47
CA ASP A 148 11.89 8.10 9.75
C ASP A 148 11.94 8.50 8.26
N SER A 149 12.90 7.93 7.52
CA SER A 149 13.10 8.22 6.11
C SER A 149 11.88 7.89 5.24
N TYR A 150 11.11 6.87 5.62
CA TYR A 150 9.88 6.50 4.92
C TYR A 150 8.81 7.57 5.12
N GLY A 151 8.52 7.93 6.38
CA GLY A 151 7.57 8.98 6.73
C GLY A 151 7.94 10.32 6.08
N ASP A 152 9.22 10.68 6.08
CA ASP A 152 9.71 11.90 5.44
C ASP A 152 9.51 11.88 3.92
N GLY A 153 9.73 10.73 3.29
CA GLY A 153 9.47 10.51 1.87
C GLY A 153 8.01 10.74 1.50
N VAL A 154 7.08 10.17 2.27
CA VAL A 154 5.63 10.34 2.05
C VAL A 154 5.20 11.79 2.27
N ARG A 155 5.64 12.43 3.37
CA ARG A 155 5.36 13.85 3.63
C ARG A 155 5.90 14.77 2.52
N ALA A 156 7.08 14.44 1.96
CA ALA A 156 7.63 15.19 0.83
C ALA A 156 6.81 15.00 -0.46
N GLN A 157 6.28 13.81 -0.71
CA GLN A 157 5.38 13.57 -1.85
C GLN A 157 4.06 14.34 -1.70
N ILE A 158 3.46 14.35 -0.51
CA ILE A 158 2.28 15.18 -0.19
C ILE A 158 2.57 16.62 -0.62
N ARG A 159 3.63 17.25 -0.08
CA ARG A 159 3.98 18.64 -0.41
C ARG A 159 4.18 18.92 -1.89
N ARG A 160 4.72 17.96 -2.66
CA ARG A 160 4.86 18.12 -4.11
C ARG A 160 3.52 18.14 -4.82
N LEU A 161 2.60 17.27 -4.43
CA LEU A 161 1.25 17.23 -5.01
C LEU A 161 0.42 18.45 -4.64
N GLU A 162 0.58 18.97 -3.42
CA GLU A 162 -0.01 20.24 -2.98
C GLU A 162 0.34 21.39 -3.93
N ILE A 163 1.64 21.55 -4.20
CA ILE A 163 2.14 22.57 -5.12
C ILE A 163 1.60 22.32 -6.54
N CYS A 164 1.63 21.07 -7.01
CA CYS A 164 1.14 20.70 -8.34
C CYS A 164 -0.35 21.02 -8.54
N LEU A 165 -1.18 20.81 -7.52
CA LEU A 165 -2.63 21.02 -7.57
C LEU A 165 -3.06 22.45 -7.22
N GLY A 166 -2.10 23.32 -6.88
CA GLY A 166 -2.35 24.69 -6.44
C GLY A 166 -2.92 24.79 -5.02
N GLU A 167 -2.82 23.72 -4.22
CA GLU A 167 -3.21 23.69 -2.81
C GLU A 167 -2.00 24.06 -1.94
N GLY A 168 -1.53 25.30 -2.04
CA GLY A 168 -0.47 25.83 -1.16
C GLY A 168 -0.88 25.80 0.33
N PRO A 169 0.10 25.86 1.26
CA PRO A 169 -0.16 25.87 2.70
C PRO A 169 -0.98 27.08 3.15
#